data_AF-A0A3A8QEI9-F1
#
_entry.id   AF-A0A3A8QEI9-F1
#
_cell.length_a   1.000
_cell.length_b   1.000
_cell.length_c   1.000
_cell.angle_alpha   90.00
_cell.angle_beta   90.00
_cell.angle_gamma   90.00
#
_symmetry.space_group_name_H-M   'P 1'
#
loop_
_entity.id
_entity.type
_entity.pdbx_description
1 polymer ?
#
loop_
_entity_poly.entity_id
_entity_poly.type
_entity_poly.pdbx_seq_one_letter_code
_entity_poly.pdbx_strand_id
1 'polypeptide(L)'
;MKLSLAAMVTLAGLSLIGCGGPALEDTMAPEAEARTVSQFGTCTAPCAGGTSVSCTGTTCSSTNNQGVTCDGVFTACPASCSGLPSCSLYVNRSCTTPNATKDCCNATTHKPNSLLCSGSAATGYRWLNF
;
A
#
# COMPACT_ATOMS: atom_id res chain seq x y z
N MET A 1 27.39 40.87 -48.40
CA MET A 1 26.02 41.07 -48.92
C MET A 1 25.06 40.84 -47.77
N LYS A 2 24.18 41.82 -47.53
CA LYS A 2 23.11 41.80 -46.53
C LYS A 2 22.01 40.83 -46.99
N LEU A 3 21.32 40.17 -46.07
CA LEU A 3 19.87 39.90 -46.14
C LEU A 3 19.37 39.34 -44.80
N SER A 4 18.69 40.21 -44.05
CA SER A 4 17.75 39.85 -43.00
C SER A 4 16.53 39.15 -43.61
N LEU A 5 15.94 38.20 -42.90
CA LEU A 5 14.54 37.83 -43.09
C LEU A 5 13.92 37.39 -41.76
N ALA A 6 12.79 38.01 -41.47
CA ALA A 6 12.04 37.95 -40.23
C ALA A 6 10.77 37.09 -40.40
N ALA A 7 10.09 36.84 -39.26
CA ALA A 7 8.67 36.46 -39.13
C ALA A 7 8.36 34.97 -39.42
N MET A 8 7.43 34.25 -38.76
CA MET A 8 6.35 34.53 -37.82
C MET A 8 6.11 33.30 -36.91
N VAL A 9 5.78 33.56 -35.65
CA VAL A 9 4.60 33.09 -34.90
C VAL A 9 3.85 31.86 -35.44
N THR A 10 3.67 30.81 -34.62
CA THR A 10 2.33 30.26 -34.27
C THR A 10 2.38 29.22 -33.15
N LEU A 11 1.47 29.40 -32.20
CA LEU A 11 1.12 28.51 -31.12
C LEU A 11 0.43 27.23 -31.64
N ALA A 12 0.58 26.14 -30.89
CA ALA A 12 -0.43 25.11 -30.54
C ALA A 12 0.35 23.83 -30.19
N GLY A 13 0.18 23.17 -29.05
CA GLY A 13 -0.98 23.05 -28.18
C GLY A 13 -1.15 21.56 -27.87
N LEU A 14 -1.76 21.27 -26.72
CA LEU A 14 -2.27 19.98 -26.23
C LEU A 14 -1.30 19.22 -25.29
N SER A 15 -1.34 19.46 -23.97
CA SER A 15 -2.41 19.15 -22.99
C SER A 15 -2.37 17.68 -22.53
N LEU A 16 -2.12 17.46 -21.24
CA LEU A 16 -2.88 16.56 -20.34
C LEU A 16 -2.10 16.29 -19.04
N ILE A 17 -2.19 17.21 -18.07
CA ILE A 17 -2.36 16.82 -16.65
C ILE A 17 -3.39 17.79 -16.09
N GLY A 18 -4.66 17.37 -16.21
CA GLY A 18 -5.80 18.07 -15.62
C GLY A 18 -6.10 17.57 -14.21
N CYS A 19 -6.80 18.45 -13.47
CA CYS A 19 -7.49 18.31 -12.18
C CYS A 19 -6.62 18.38 -10.91
N GLY A 20 -6.74 19.40 -10.06
CA GLY A 20 -7.74 20.49 -10.02
C GLY A 20 -7.30 21.68 -9.16
N GLY A 21 -7.70 22.88 -9.61
CA GLY A 21 -7.56 24.15 -8.90
C GLY A 21 -8.77 24.46 -7.99
N PRO A 22 -8.97 25.73 -7.55
CA PRO A 22 -8.30 26.96 -7.97
C PRO A 22 -7.39 27.63 -6.93
N ALA A 23 -6.46 28.42 -7.48
CA ALA A 23 -5.67 29.49 -6.86
C ALA A 23 -6.59 30.54 -6.20
N LEU A 24 -6.31 30.99 -4.97
CA LEU A 24 -5.51 32.18 -4.64
C LEU A 24 -6.07 33.46 -5.28
N GLU A 25 -6.97 34.12 -4.55
CA GLU A 25 -7.30 35.54 -4.71
C GLU A 25 -6.47 36.31 -3.68
N ASP A 26 -5.71 37.27 -4.20
CA ASP A 26 -4.80 38.16 -3.49
C ASP A 26 -5.59 39.09 -2.55
N THR A 27 -5.31 39.05 -1.24
CA THR A 27 -5.72 40.11 -0.31
C THR A 27 -4.72 40.18 0.83
N MET A 28 -3.92 41.26 0.81
CA MET A 28 -3.24 41.93 1.93
C MET A 28 -2.61 41.05 3.02
N ALA A 29 -1.28 41.15 3.13
CA ALA A 29 -0.60 40.88 4.40
C ALA A 29 -1.29 41.62 5.55
N PRO A 30 -1.49 40.93 6.68
CA PRO A 30 -0.87 41.47 7.88
C PRO A 30 0.07 40.44 8.54
N GLU A 31 0.96 41.03 9.30
CA GLU A 31 2.04 40.45 10.06
C GLU A 31 1.57 39.41 11.08
N ALA A 32 2.55 38.64 11.57
CA ALA A 32 2.48 37.78 12.75
C ALA A 32 1.50 36.60 12.64
N GLU A 33 2.04 35.45 12.27
CA GLU A 33 2.28 34.39 13.25
C GLU A 33 3.07 33.29 12.56
N ALA A 34 4.18 32.91 13.17
CA ALA A 34 4.85 31.65 12.89
C ALA A 34 3.85 30.52 13.16
N ARG A 35 2.97 30.24 12.20
CA ARG A 35 2.19 29.01 12.18
C ARG A 35 3.19 27.91 11.89
N THR A 36 3.83 27.45 12.96
CA THR A 36 4.34 26.09 13.06
C THR A 36 3.12 25.19 12.93
N VAL A 37 2.58 25.08 11.71
CA VAL A 37 1.81 23.91 11.33
C VAL A 37 2.87 22.83 11.41
N SER A 38 2.98 22.17 12.57
CA SER A 38 3.58 20.86 12.63
C SER A 38 2.74 20.06 11.66
N GLN A 39 3.21 20.02 10.41
CA GLN A 39 2.53 19.39 9.30
C GLN A 39 2.72 17.92 9.60
N PHE A 40 1.88 17.39 10.48
CA PHE A 40 1.86 15.99 10.84
C PHE A 40 1.56 15.23 9.55
N GLY A 41 2.63 14.80 8.88
CA GLY A 41 2.55 13.99 7.68
C GLY A 41 2.01 12.64 8.09
N THR A 42 0.94 12.20 7.44
CA THR A 42 0.50 10.81 7.55
C THR A 42 1.16 10.03 6.43
N CYS A 43 2.07 9.12 6.76
CA CYS A 43 2.62 8.17 5.79
C CYS A 43 1.78 6.92 5.81
N THR A 44 1.53 6.39 4.62
CA THR A 44 0.93 5.07 4.45
C THR A 44 1.84 4.27 3.53
N ALA A 45 2.29 3.11 3.99
CA ALA A 45 2.99 2.15 3.14
C ALA A 45 2.04 0.99 2.81
N PRO A 46 1.87 0.66 1.52
CA PRO A 46 1.25 -0.60 1.14
C PRO A 46 2.17 -1.74 1.55
N CYS A 47 1.59 -2.72 2.23
CA CYS A 47 2.24 -3.93 2.66
C CYS A 47 1.76 -5.10 1.80
N ALA A 48 2.54 -6.17 1.78
CA ALA A 48 2.15 -7.32 0.99
C ALA A 48 0.78 -7.83 1.46
N GLY A 49 0.00 -8.26 0.49
CA GLY A 49 -1.32 -8.79 0.74
C GLY A 49 -2.47 -7.81 0.86
N GLY A 50 -2.28 -6.58 0.39
CA GLY A 50 -3.32 -5.56 0.43
C GLY A 50 -3.62 -5.12 1.86
N THR A 51 -2.65 -5.24 2.76
CA THR A 51 -2.64 -4.46 4.01
C THR A 51 -1.90 -3.16 3.77
N SER A 52 -2.11 -2.20 4.65
CA SER A 52 -1.29 -0.99 4.72
C SER A 52 -0.98 -0.70 6.18
N VAL A 53 0.19 -0.13 6.40
CA VAL A 53 0.55 0.44 7.70
C VAL A 53 0.64 1.95 7.53
N SER A 54 0.15 2.67 8.52
CA SER A 54 0.18 4.11 8.54
C SER A 54 0.67 4.62 9.89
N CYS A 55 1.38 5.74 9.85
CA CYS A 55 1.82 6.47 11.03
C CYS A 55 1.73 7.97 10.75
N THR A 56 1.64 8.74 11.83
CA THR A 56 1.53 10.20 11.76
C THR A 56 2.69 10.79 12.55
N GLY A 57 3.43 11.71 11.94
CA GLY A 57 4.62 12.30 12.54
C GLY A 57 5.08 13.59 11.86
N THR A 58 6.06 14.26 12.45
CA THR A 58 6.66 15.49 11.89
C THR A 58 7.62 15.15 10.75
N THR A 59 8.35 14.05 10.88
CA THR A 59 9.17 13.46 9.81
C THR A 59 8.60 12.10 9.43
N CYS A 60 8.50 11.83 8.14
CA CYS A 60 7.70 10.71 7.65
C CYS A 60 8.31 10.11 6.39
N SER A 61 8.48 8.79 6.36
CA SER A 61 8.94 8.06 5.17
C SER A 61 8.23 6.71 5.06
N SER A 62 7.71 6.38 3.89
CA SER A 62 7.06 5.09 3.61
C SER A 62 7.87 4.29 2.60
N THR A 63 8.09 3.01 2.89
CA THR A 63 8.72 2.07 1.94
C THR A 63 7.75 0.93 1.65
N ASN A 64 7.36 0.80 0.37
CA ASN A 64 6.45 -0.23 -0.09
C ASN A 64 6.96 -1.63 0.30
N ASN A 65 6.07 -2.47 0.82
CA ASN A 65 6.33 -3.82 1.32
C ASN A 65 7.32 -3.91 2.50
N GLN A 66 7.75 -2.78 3.08
CA GLN A 66 8.63 -2.78 4.25
C GLN A 66 7.97 -2.13 5.46
N GLY A 67 7.36 -0.95 5.31
CA GLY A 67 6.71 -0.26 6.43
C GLY A 67 6.78 1.26 6.34
N VAL A 68 6.47 1.93 7.45
CA VAL A 68 6.52 3.39 7.58
C VAL A 68 7.47 3.77 8.72
N THR A 69 8.24 4.84 8.54
CA THR A 69 9.04 5.47 9.57
C THR A 69 8.45 6.83 9.88
N CYS A 70 7.99 7.05 11.11
CA CYS A 70 7.55 8.35 11.61
C CYS A 70 8.40 8.79 12.79
N ASP A 71 8.97 9.99 12.75
CA ASP A 71 9.77 10.57 13.83
C ASP A 71 10.88 9.63 14.36
N GLY A 72 11.50 8.89 13.44
CA GLY A 72 12.55 7.90 13.74
C GLY A 72 12.03 6.54 14.20
N VAL A 73 10.72 6.37 14.42
CA VAL A 73 10.09 5.09 14.78
C VAL A 73 9.66 4.35 13.52
N PHE A 74 10.23 3.17 13.30
CA PHE A 74 9.86 2.30 12.18
C PHE A 74 8.75 1.32 12.58
N THR A 75 7.61 1.42 11.90
CA THR A 75 6.52 0.45 11.94
C THR A 75 6.64 -0.45 10.72
N ALA A 76 7.11 -1.67 10.94
CA ALA A 76 7.22 -2.67 9.89
C ALA A 76 5.84 -3.09 9.35
N CYS A 77 5.79 -3.44 8.07
CA CYS A 77 4.68 -4.17 7.51
C CYS A 77 4.51 -5.49 8.28
N PRO A 78 3.26 -5.90 8.59
CA PRO A 78 3.01 -7.20 9.18
C PRO A 78 3.61 -8.28 8.28
N ALA A 79 4.27 -9.27 8.90
CA ALA A 79 4.96 -10.32 8.17
C ALA A 79 4.01 -10.99 7.18
N SER A 80 4.34 -10.88 5.90
CA SER A 80 3.55 -11.33 4.77
C SER A 80 3.70 -12.83 4.51
N CYS A 81 3.57 -13.65 5.57
CA CYS A 81 3.79 -15.09 5.59
C CYS A 81 5.24 -15.57 5.80
N SER A 82 6.13 -14.79 6.42
CA SER A 82 7.53 -15.18 6.60
C SER A 82 7.66 -16.58 7.23
N GLY A 83 8.16 -17.55 6.44
CA GLY A 83 8.34 -18.95 6.85
C GLY A 83 7.12 -19.87 6.70
N LEU A 84 5.96 -19.36 6.29
CA LEU A 84 4.76 -20.17 6.08
C LEU A 84 4.71 -20.75 4.65
N PRO A 85 4.48 -22.06 4.49
CA PRO A 85 4.26 -22.69 3.19
C PRO A 85 2.97 -22.20 2.52
N SER A 86 2.91 -22.23 1.19
CA SER A 86 1.71 -21.82 0.44
C SER A 86 0.49 -22.69 0.75
N CYS A 87 -0.67 -22.08 0.99
CA CYS A 87 -1.94 -22.77 1.25
C CYS A 87 -2.33 -23.73 0.12
N SER A 88 -1.97 -23.39 -1.12
CA SER A 88 -2.24 -24.23 -2.29
C SER A 88 -1.55 -25.60 -2.23
N LEU A 89 -0.53 -25.77 -1.38
CA LEU A 89 0.13 -27.06 -1.17
C LEU A 89 -0.72 -28.03 -0.35
N TYR A 90 -1.57 -27.50 0.53
CA TYR A 90 -2.35 -28.29 1.47
C TYR A 90 -3.83 -28.32 1.15
N VAL A 91 -4.38 -27.26 0.55
CA VAL A 91 -5.78 -27.21 0.12
C VAL A 91 -6.16 -28.49 -0.62
N ASN A 92 -7.29 -29.08 -0.22
CA ASN A 92 -7.83 -30.32 -0.76
C ASN A 92 -6.95 -31.57 -0.53
N ARG A 93 -5.83 -31.49 0.20
CA ARG A 93 -5.07 -32.66 0.64
C ARG A 93 -5.74 -33.32 1.84
N SER A 94 -5.53 -34.63 1.95
CA SER A 94 -6.00 -35.43 3.07
C SER A 94 -5.39 -34.94 4.38
N CYS A 95 -6.20 -34.96 5.43
CA CYS A 95 -5.77 -34.72 6.80
C CYS A 95 -6.36 -35.83 7.70
N THR A 96 -5.74 -36.07 8.85
CA THR A 96 -6.10 -37.20 9.72
C THR A 96 -6.82 -36.77 10.99
N THR A 97 -6.62 -35.52 11.42
CA THR A 97 -7.11 -35.01 12.69
C THR A 97 -8.25 -34.02 12.43
N PRO A 98 -9.52 -34.41 12.63
CA PRO A 98 -10.65 -33.51 12.42
C PRO A 98 -10.51 -32.26 13.30
N ASN A 99 -10.91 -31.11 12.76
CA ASN A 99 -10.81 -29.80 13.40
C ASN A 99 -9.37 -29.31 13.68
N ALA A 100 -8.33 -30.02 13.20
CA ALA A 100 -6.99 -29.47 13.23
C ALA A 100 -6.91 -28.25 12.31
N THR A 101 -6.09 -27.27 12.71
CA THR A 101 -5.77 -26.09 11.90
C THR A 101 -4.35 -26.21 11.36
N LYS A 102 -4.10 -25.59 10.21
CA LYS A 102 -2.76 -25.51 9.60
C LYS A 102 -2.50 -24.14 9.04
N ASP A 103 -1.52 -23.46 9.59
CA ASP A 103 -1.10 -22.15 9.11
C ASP A 103 -0.38 -22.26 7.76
N CYS A 104 -0.72 -21.35 6.86
CA CYS A 104 -0.20 -21.30 5.52
C CYS A 104 -0.26 -19.88 4.96
N CYS A 105 0.42 -19.65 3.84
CA CYS A 105 0.36 -18.38 3.14
C CYS A 105 -0.65 -18.43 2.00
N ASN A 106 -1.59 -17.48 1.96
CA ASN A 106 -2.39 -17.30 0.76
C ASN A 106 -1.51 -16.72 -0.35
N ALA A 107 -1.30 -17.49 -1.44
CA ALA A 107 -0.44 -17.09 -2.53
C ALA A 107 -0.94 -15.86 -3.32
N THR A 108 -2.25 -15.59 -3.28
CA THR A 108 -2.85 -14.44 -3.95
C THR A 108 -2.74 -13.19 -3.09
N THR A 109 -3.15 -13.31 -1.82
CA THR A 109 -3.22 -12.18 -0.90
C THR A 109 -2.01 -12.09 0.01
N HIS A 110 -0.92 -12.83 -0.21
CA HIS A 110 0.34 -12.77 0.56
C HIS A 110 0.15 -12.56 2.08
N LYS A 111 -0.91 -13.18 2.61
CA LYS A 111 -1.40 -13.03 3.97
C LYS A 111 -1.37 -14.38 4.65
N PRO A 112 -1.01 -14.41 5.95
CA PRO A 112 -1.20 -15.61 6.74
C PRO A 112 -2.68 -16.00 6.69
N ASN A 113 -2.92 -17.26 6.40
CA ASN A 113 -4.22 -17.88 6.40
C ASN A 113 -4.11 -19.22 7.14
N SER A 114 -5.24 -19.80 7.51
CA SER A 114 -5.27 -21.11 8.15
C SER A 114 -6.24 -22.01 7.41
N LEU A 115 -5.90 -23.30 7.34
CA LEU A 115 -6.77 -24.32 6.77
C LEU A 115 -7.35 -25.16 7.89
N LEU A 116 -8.63 -25.50 7.77
CA LEU A 116 -9.33 -26.37 8.69
C LEU A 116 -9.37 -27.78 8.10
N CYS A 117 -8.95 -28.77 8.88
CA CYS A 117 -9.18 -30.16 8.56
C CYS A 117 -10.65 -30.50 8.80
N SER A 118 -11.42 -30.59 7.71
CA SER A 118 -12.85 -30.84 7.76
C SER A 118 -13.27 -31.87 6.71
N GLY A 119 -14.39 -32.54 6.96
CA GLY A 119 -14.87 -33.67 6.17
C GLY A 119 -15.67 -34.65 7.03
N SER A 120 -15.82 -35.86 6.53
CA SER A 120 -16.59 -36.91 7.20
C SER A 120 -15.83 -38.23 7.18
N ALA A 121 -16.17 -39.13 8.11
CA ALA A 121 -15.60 -40.49 8.11
C ALA A 121 -15.91 -41.27 6.82
N ALA A 122 -17.03 -40.95 6.14
CA ALA A 122 -17.43 -41.58 4.90
C ALA A 122 -16.61 -41.11 3.69
N THR A 123 -16.21 -39.83 3.67
CA THR A 123 -15.52 -39.20 2.52
C THR A 123 -14.03 -38.95 2.76
N GLY A 124 -13.56 -39.14 3.99
CA GLY A 124 -12.26 -38.68 4.46
C GLY A 124 -12.25 -37.19 4.84
N TYR A 125 -11.25 -36.80 5.61
CA TYR A 125 -11.00 -35.41 5.99
C TYR A 125 -9.97 -34.76 5.07
N ARG A 126 -10.18 -33.47 4.78
CA ARG A 126 -9.33 -32.69 3.89
C ARG A 126 -9.09 -31.29 4.46
N TRP A 127 -7.97 -30.67 4.10
CA TRP A 127 -7.71 -29.28 4.42
C TRP A 127 -8.56 -28.37 3.54
N LEU A 128 -9.43 -27.56 4.17
CA LEU A 128 -10.31 -26.60 3.53
C LEU A 128 -9.94 -25.18 3.98
N ASN A 129 -10.15 -24.19 3.11
CA ASN A 129 -10.14 -22.79 3.56
C ASN A 129 -11.38 -22.55 4.41
N PHE A 130 -11.25 -21.77 5.48
CA PHE A 130 -12.34 -21.37 6.35
C PHE A 130 -12.36 -19.86 6.54
#